data_AF-A0A530ICM9-F1
#
_entry.id   AF-A0A530ICM9-F1
#
_cell.length_a   1.000
_cell.length_b   1.000
_cell.length_c   1.000
_cell.angle_alpha   90.00
_cell.angle_beta   90.00
_cell.angle_gamma   90.00
#
_symmetry.space_group_name_H-M   'P 1'
#
loop_
_entity.id
_entity.type
_entity.pdbx_description
1 polymer ?
#
loop_
_entity_poly.entity_id
_entity_poly.type
_entity_poly.pdbx_seq_one_letter_code
_entity_poly.pdbx_strand_id
1 'polypeptide(L)'
;MLRLGLNPYGLTYHLGLQGRGTPRHNPDGAGLEGFIALAQELGARTLEIYEPWLTDLPDAEVVDLRRRLTALDIVPVVSGGLLVAGPLDNAFRAARLLEATTIRIALTPV
;
A
#
# COMPACT_ATOMS: atom_id res chain seq x y z
N MET A 1 21.15 -11.16 -1.95
CA MET A 1 20.94 -9.96 -2.79
C MET A 1 20.17 -8.94 -1.96
N LEU A 2 20.52 -7.66 -2.02
CA LEU A 2 19.83 -6.61 -1.27
C LEU A 2 18.43 -6.38 -1.88
N ARG A 3 17.37 -6.39 -1.07
CA ARG A 3 16.01 -6.03 -1.52
C ARG A 3 15.80 -4.53 -1.27
N LEU A 4 15.48 -3.82 -2.35
CA LEU A 4 15.12 -2.40 -2.28
C LEU A 4 13.59 -2.27 -2.37
N GLY A 5 13.05 -1.40 -1.51
CA GLY A 5 11.62 -1.17 -1.41
C GLY A 5 11.20 0.21 -1.90
N LEU A 6 9.98 0.29 -2.39
CA LEU A 6 9.35 1.55 -2.78
C LEU A 6 8.33 1.96 -1.71
N ASN A 7 8.56 3.12 -1.11
CA ASN A 7 7.63 3.77 -0.19
C ASN A 7 6.77 4.79 -0.96
N PRO A 8 5.45 4.82 -0.74
CA PRO A 8 4.54 5.59 -1.59
C PRO A 8 4.39 7.07 -1.26
N TYR A 9 4.79 7.55 -0.07
CA TYR A 9 4.28 8.83 0.46
C TYR A 9 4.64 10.07 -0.35
N GLY A 10 5.75 10.04 -1.09
CA GLY A 10 6.11 11.11 -2.03
C GLY A 10 5.30 11.10 -3.33
N LEU A 11 4.55 10.01 -3.60
CA LEU A 11 3.88 9.74 -4.86
C LEU A 11 2.36 9.59 -4.73
N THR A 12 1.81 9.51 -3.52
CA THR A 12 0.39 9.15 -3.30
C THR A 12 -0.59 10.08 -4.01
N TYR A 13 -0.34 11.38 -4.03
CA TYR A 13 -1.20 12.35 -4.73
C TYR A 13 -1.05 12.24 -6.25
N HIS A 14 0.18 12.05 -6.75
CA HIS A 14 0.40 11.83 -8.18
C HIS A 14 -0.29 10.55 -8.67
N LEU A 15 -0.20 9.47 -7.89
CA LEU A 15 -0.87 8.21 -8.17
C LEU A 15 -2.39 8.26 -7.89
N GLY A 16 -2.93 9.32 -7.29
CA GLY A 16 -4.34 9.41 -6.90
C GLY A 16 -4.76 8.45 -5.77
N LEU A 17 -3.79 7.88 -5.05
CA LEU A 17 -4.00 7.01 -3.88
C LEU A 17 -4.40 7.79 -2.62
N GLN A 18 -4.27 9.12 -2.63
CA GLN A 18 -4.70 10.02 -1.57
C GLN A 18 -5.33 11.30 -2.14
N GLY A 19 -6.07 12.02 -1.29
CA GLY A 19 -6.69 13.29 -1.64
C GLY A 19 -8.12 13.20 -2.17
N ARG A 20 -8.72 12.00 -2.25
CA ARG A 20 -10.15 11.81 -2.62
C ARG A 20 -11.06 12.71 -1.77
N GLY A 21 -11.95 13.45 -2.42
CA GLY A 21 -12.86 14.38 -1.74
C GLY A 21 -12.21 15.71 -1.30
N THR A 22 -10.97 15.98 -1.70
CA THR A 22 -10.26 17.24 -1.39
C THR A 22 -9.79 17.93 -2.68
N PRO A 23 -9.37 19.22 -2.63
CA PRO A 23 -8.76 19.89 -3.78
C PRO A 23 -7.46 19.24 -4.28
N ARG A 24 -6.84 18.33 -3.52
CA ARG A 24 -5.63 17.59 -3.91
C ARG A 24 -5.94 16.31 -4.68
N HIS A 25 -7.21 16.01 -4.94
CA HIS A 25 -7.59 14.83 -5.72
C HIS A 25 -7.00 14.92 -7.12
N ASN A 26 -6.22 13.90 -7.51
CA ASN A 26 -5.83 13.73 -8.91
C ASN A 26 -6.87 12.85 -9.63
N PRO A 27 -7.65 13.40 -10.59
CA PRO A 27 -8.62 12.62 -11.36
C PRO A 27 -7.95 11.63 -12.33
N ASP A 28 -6.70 11.88 -12.70
CA ASP A 28 -5.91 11.06 -13.64
C ASP A 28 -4.90 10.17 -12.91
N GLY A 29 -5.18 9.83 -11.65
CA GLY A 29 -4.31 8.99 -10.83
C GLY A 29 -4.26 7.54 -11.31
N ALA A 30 -3.05 6.98 -11.46
CA ALA A 30 -2.86 5.60 -11.90
C ALA A 30 -3.16 4.53 -10.82
N GLY A 31 -3.47 4.95 -9.59
CA GLY A 31 -3.85 4.09 -8.48
C GLY A 31 -2.77 3.11 -8.04
N LEU A 32 -3.20 2.03 -7.41
CA LEU A 32 -2.32 0.96 -6.93
C LEU A 32 -1.65 0.22 -8.09
N GLU A 33 -2.33 0.12 -9.23
CA GLU A 33 -1.81 -0.46 -10.46
C GLU A 33 -0.59 0.30 -10.98
N GLY A 34 -0.69 1.62 -11.08
CA GLY A 34 0.44 2.48 -11.45
C GLY A 34 1.59 2.37 -10.47
N PHE A 35 1.31 2.20 -9.18
CA PHE A 35 2.35 2.02 -8.18
C PHE A 35 3.11 0.70 -8.34
N ILE A 36 2.39 -0.39 -8.62
CA ILE A 36 2.98 -1.70 -8.90
C ILE A 36 3.76 -1.69 -10.22
N ALA A 37 3.27 -0.97 -11.24
CA ALA A 37 4.01 -0.78 -12.49
C ALA A 37 5.34 -0.05 -12.26
N LEU A 38 5.33 1.04 -11.49
CA LEU A 38 6.54 1.78 -11.12
C LEU A 38 7.53 0.92 -10.32
N ALA A 39 7.04 0.09 -9.40
CA ALA A 39 7.88 -0.85 -8.67
C ALA A 39 8.62 -1.84 -9.58
N GLN A 40 7.93 -2.33 -10.62
CA GLN A 40 8.54 -3.21 -11.62
C GLN A 40 9.59 -2.48 -12.45
N GLU A 41 9.29 -1.27 -12.94
CA GLU A 41 10.22 -0.44 -13.71
C GLU A 41 11.52 -0.16 -12.94
N LEU A 42 11.41 0.14 -11.65
CA LEU A 42 12.56 0.43 -10.77
C LEU A 42 13.27 -0.83 -10.25
N GLY A 43 12.76 -2.03 -10.56
CA GLY A 43 13.29 -3.28 -10.02
C GLY A 43 13.11 -3.43 -8.50
N ALA A 44 12.14 -2.73 -7.90
CA ALA A 44 11.82 -2.87 -6.49
C ALA A 44 11.29 -4.28 -6.18
N ARG A 45 11.62 -4.78 -5.01
CA ARG A 45 11.22 -6.12 -4.51
C ARG A 45 10.47 -6.07 -3.18
N THR A 46 10.17 -4.85 -2.72
CA THR A 46 9.32 -4.59 -1.57
C THR A 46 8.41 -3.41 -1.87
N LEU A 47 7.13 -3.51 -1.50
CA LEU A 47 6.14 -2.44 -1.66
C LEU A 47 5.48 -2.13 -0.33
N GLU A 48 5.51 -0.86 0.08
CA GLU A 48 4.71 -0.44 1.23
C GLU A 48 3.29 -0.08 0.81
N ILE A 49 2.30 -0.71 1.46
CA ILE A 49 0.88 -0.59 1.16
C ILE A 49 0.17 -0.01 2.37
N TYR A 50 -0.40 1.18 2.21
CA TYR A 50 -1.12 1.86 3.27
C TYR A 50 -2.51 1.25 3.44
N GLU A 51 -2.85 0.79 4.65
CA GLU A 51 -4.04 -0.03 4.89
C GLU A 51 -5.38 0.61 4.47
N PRO A 52 -5.58 1.94 4.55
CA PRO A 52 -6.79 2.59 4.07
C PRO A 52 -7.09 2.42 2.58
N TRP A 53 -6.10 2.02 1.78
CA TRP A 53 -6.33 1.68 0.38
C TRP A 53 -7.04 0.34 0.20
N LEU A 54 -7.05 -0.49 1.24
CA LEU A 54 -7.59 -1.85 1.24
C LEU A 54 -8.81 -1.99 2.16
N THR A 55 -9.11 -1.00 3.00
CA THR A 55 -10.21 -1.08 3.99
C THR A 55 -11.54 -1.39 3.33
N ASP A 56 -11.86 -0.70 2.24
CA ASP A 56 -13.14 -0.83 1.53
C ASP A 56 -13.14 -1.98 0.50
N LEU A 57 -12.00 -2.64 0.27
CA LEU A 57 -11.91 -3.74 -0.70
C LEU A 57 -12.42 -5.06 -0.08
N PRO A 58 -13.16 -5.89 -0.83
CA PRO A 58 -13.46 -7.26 -0.42
C PRO A 58 -12.19 -8.07 -0.15
N ASP A 59 -12.25 -9.01 0.81
CA ASP A 59 -11.11 -9.89 1.14
C ASP A 59 -10.56 -10.63 -0.10
N ALA A 60 -11.43 -11.02 -1.03
CA ALA A 60 -11.05 -11.68 -2.27
C ALA A 60 -10.13 -10.80 -3.15
N GLU A 61 -10.42 -9.50 -3.24
CA GLU A 61 -9.60 -8.56 -4.04
C GLU A 61 -8.22 -8.34 -3.40
N VAL A 62 -8.15 -8.29 -2.07
CA VAL A 62 -6.86 -8.20 -1.35
C VAL A 62 -6.04 -9.49 -1.54
N VAL A 63 -6.69 -10.65 -1.57
CA VAL A 63 -6.03 -11.93 -1.87
C VAL A 63 -5.55 -12.00 -3.32
N ASP A 64 -6.28 -11.42 -4.27
CA ASP A 64 -5.83 -11.34 -5.66
C ASP A 64 -4.64 -10.38 -5.81
N LEU A 65 -4.66 -9.25 -5.11
CA LEU A 65 -3.49 -8.38 -4.98
C LEU A 65 -2.27 -9.14 -4.44
N ARG A 66 -2.43 -9.92 -3.36
CA ARG A 66 -1.35 -10.78 -2.83
C ARG A 66 -0.79 -11.68 -3.91
N ARG A 67 -1.65 -12.45 -4.60
CA ARG A 67 -1.23 -13.41 -5.65
C ARG A 67 -0.38 -12.71 -6.72
N ARG A 68 -0.78 -11.50 -7.10
CA ARG A 68 -0.05 -10.68 -8.08
C ARG A 68 1.30 -10.22 -7.56
N LEU A 69 1.38 -9.73 -6.33
CA LEU A 69 2.66 -9.33 -5.72
C LEU A 69 3.63 -10.52 -5.60
N THR A 70 3.12 -11.70 -5.21
CA THR A 70 3.90 -12.94 -5.16
C THR A 70 4.44 -13.33 -6.54
N ALA A 71 3.62 -13.25 -7.58
CA ALA A 71 4.04 -13.56 -8.95
C ALA A 71 5.14 -12.61 -9.47
N LEU A 72 5.22 -11.39 -8.91
CA LEU A 72 6.23 -10.38 -9.23
C LEU A 72 7.47 -10.43 -8.31
N ASP A 73 7.55 -11.38 -7.38
CA ASP A 73 8.57 -11.43 -6.32
C ASP A 73 8.64 -10.11 -5.51
N ILE A 74 7.48 -9.50 -5.24
CA ILE A 74 7.37 -8.30 -4.43
C ILE A 74 6.83 -8.65 -3.05
N VAL A 75 7.59 -8.29 -2.01
CA VAL A 75 7.18 -8.45 -0.61
C VAL A 75 6.35 -7.25 -0.16
N PRO A 76 5.10 -7.43 0.29
CA PRO A 76 4.32 -6.33 0.85
C PRO A 76 4.78 -5.99 2.27
N VAL A 77 4.83 -4.69 2.58
CA VAL A 77 4.87 -4.14 3.94
C VAL A 77 3.57 -3.39 4.14
N VAL A 78 2.77 -3.78 5.13
CA VAL A 78 1.55 -3.03 5.44
C VAL A 78 1.91 -1.82 6.28
N SER A 79 1.36 -0.66 5.97
CA SER A 79 1.50 0.52 6.81
C SER A 79 0.17 1.03 7.32
N GLY A 80 0.20 1.51 8.56
CA GLY A 80 -0.94 2.08 9.26
C GLY A 80 -0.44 3.00 10.37
N GLY A 81 -1.35 3.49 11.22
CA GLY A 81 -0.94 4.32 12.36
C GLY A 81 -2.09 4.60 13.28
N LEU A 82 -1.84 4.49 14.60
CA LEU A 82 -2.83 4.71 15.64
C LEU A 82 -3.46 6.12 15.58
N LEU A 83 -2.68 7.10 15.10
CA LEU A 83 -3.09 8.51 15.02
C LEU A 83 -3.56 8.95 13.63
N VAL A 84 -3.24 8.18 12.58
CA VAL A 84 -3.49 8.58 11.17
C VAL A 84 -4.55 7.69 10.50
N ALA A 85 -4.66 6.44 10.91
CA ALA A 85 -5.56 5.44 10.31
C ALA A 85 -6.52 4.79 11.32
N GLY A 86 -6.31 5.02 12.63
CA GLY A 86 -7.16 4.49 13.70
C GLY A 86 -6.66 3.15 14.25
N PRO A 87 -7.55 2.33 14.85
CA PRO A 87 -7.20 1.02 15.40
C PRO A 87 -6.50 0.10 14.39
N LEU A 88 -5.60 -0.77 14.87
CA LEU A 88 -4.75 -1.62 14.03
C LEU A 88 -5.49 -2.81 13.40
N ASP A 89 -6.78 -3.02 13.70
CA ASP A 89 -7.58 -4.13 13.19
C ASP A 89 -7.53 -4.25 11.67
N ASN A 90 -7.63 -3.13 10.94
CA ASN A 90 -7.54 -3.14 9.48
C ASN A 90 -6.12 -3.42 8.99
N ALA A 91 -5.09 -2.93 9.68
CA ALA A 91 -3.70 -3.25 9.37
C ALA A 91 -3.43 -4.76 9.57
N PHE A 92 -3.96 -5.37 10.63
CA PHE A 92 -3.86 -6.82 10.86
C PHE A 92 -4.65 -7.62 9.82
N ARG A 93 -5.86 -7.18 9.47
CA ARG A 93 -6.65 -7.77 8.36
C ARG A 93 -5.86 -7.72 7.06
N ALA A 94 -5.35 -6.56 6.68
CA ALA A 94 -4.55 -6.37 5.48
C ALA A 94 -3.30 -7.25 5.48
N ALA A 95 -2.54 -7.29 6.57
CA ALA A 95 -1.34 -8.09 6.68
C ALA A 95 -1.64 -9.59 6.57
N ARG A 96 -2.72 -10.07 7.21
CA ARG A 96 -3.18 -11.46 7.08
C ARG A 96 -3.53 -11.82 5.64
N LEU A 97 -4.30 -10.98 4.95
CA LEU A 97 -4.77 -11.25 3.58
C LEU A 97 -3.63 -11.14 2.55
N LEU A 98 -2.70 -10.21 2.76
CA LEU A 98 -1.50 -10.02 1.95
C LEU A 98 -0.36 -10.99 2.29
N GLU A 99 -0.49 -11.77 3.37
CA GLU A 99 0.62 -12.54 3.95
C GLU A 99 1.87 -11.67 4.22
N ALA A 100 1.66 -10.40 4.54
CA ALA A 100 2.72 -9.48 4.89
C ALA A 100 3.26 -9.79 6.30
N THR A 101 4.56 -10.04 6.40
CA THR A 101 5.22 -10.33 7.68
C THR A 101 5.62 -9.08 8.46
N THR A 102 5.38 -7.89 7.91
CA THR A 102 5.82 -6.62 8.49
C THR A 102 4.72 -5.59 8.40
N ILE A 103 4.41 -4.99 9.55
CA ILE A 103 3.53 -3.84 9.67
C ILE A 103 4.38 -2.65 10.16
N ARG A 104 4.41 -1.57 9.38
CA ARG A 104 5.02 -0.29 9.76
C ARG A 104 3.95 0.60 10.39
N ILE A 105 4.16 0.98 11.64
CA ILE A 105 3.19 1.78 12.40
C ILE A 105 3.72 3.21 12.55
N ALA A 106 2.96 4.17 12.05
CA ALA A 106 3.16 5.58 12.39
C ALA A 106 2.66 5.83 13.82
N LEU A 107 3.57 6.24 14.70
CA LEU A 107 3.30 6.63 16.09
C LEU A 107 3.21 8.14 16.28
N THR A 108 3.54 8.91 15.24
CA THR A 108 3.50 10.37 15.24
C THR A 108 2.20 10.88 14.62
N PRO A 109 1.64 12.00 15.11
CA PRO A 109 0.47 12.65 14.52
C PRO A 109 0.79 13.48 13.27
N VAL A 110 2.06 13.53 12.88
CA VAL A 110 2.61 14.32 11.76
C VAL A 110 2.92 13.43 10.58
#